data_AF-A0A2A7USV0-F1
#
_entry.id   AF-A0A2A7USV0-F1
#
_cell.length_a   1.000
_cell.length_b   1.000
_cell.length_c   1.000
_cell.angle_alpha   90.00
_cell.angle_beta   90.00
_cell.angle_gamma   90.00
#
_symmetry.space_group_name_H-M   'P 1'
#
loop_
_entity.id
_entity.type
_entity.pdbx_description
1 polymer ?
#
loop_
_entity_poly.entity_id
_entity_poly.type
_entity_poly.pdbx_seq_one_letter_code
_entity_poly.pdbx_strand_id
1 'polypeptide(L)'
;MSIFDRLKSNLSGSDAAPAAATSADDEGKVGGGRFMGKDESQAMRRAERAAPEKPVEKGLSGPGEVWVFVCPNTQRLILVPRLGAAQGEVLTQHMLSDLQRIGLCEEVSYHAGYDQYWKMPTQEAILRMPTLHSVEVLPMKQMKLTTQLVKPGEARGFWMRVRLREESELPQPDSAQDSRVG
;
A
#
# COMPACT_ATOMS: atom_id res chain seq x y z
N MET A 1 19.44 -48.26 -18.18
CA MET A 1 17.97 -48.24 -18.19
C MET A 1 17.52 -46.94 -17.56
N SER A 2 16.86 -46.07 -18.33
CA SER A 2 16.66 -44.64 -18.01
C SER A 2 15.44 -44.40 -17.12
N ILE A 3 15.55 -43.47 -16.17
CA ILE A 3 14.50 -43.08 -15.20
C ILE A 3 13.27 -42.47 -15.90
N PHE A 4 13.43 -42.02 -17.15
CA PHE A 4 12.36 -41.45 -17.98
C PHE A 4 11.27 -42.45 -18.40
N ASP A 5 11.48 -43.76 -18.27
CA ASP A 5 10.44 -44.77 -18.59
C ASP A 5 9.41 -44.97 -17.47
N ARG A 6 9.66 -44.46 -16.26
CA ARG A 6 8.76 -44.66 -15.10
C ARG A 6 7.66 -43.59 -14.94
N LEU A 7 7.62 -42.58 -15.81
CA LEU A 7 6.68 -41.45 -15.69
C LEU A 7 5.49 -41.50 -16.66
N LYS A 8 5.38 -42.51 -17.52
CA LYS A 8 4.28 -42.63 -18.50
C LYS A 8 3.08 -43.47 -18.04
N SER A 9 3.09 -44.03 -16.84
CA SER A 9 2.08 -45.03 -16.42
C SER A 9 0.96 -44.54 -15.51
N ASN A 10 0.80 -43.23 -15.24
CA ASN A 10 -0.28 -42.72 -14.37
C ASN A 10 -1.20 -41.68 -15.04
N LEU A 11 -1.31 -41.69 -16.37
CA LEU A 11 -2.29 -40.87 -17.09
C LEU A 11 -3.14 -41.75 -18.02
N SER A 12 -4.00 -42.57 -17.43
CA SER A 12 -5.19 -43.08 -18.13
C SER A 12 -6.24 -43.47 -17.10
N GLY A 13 -7.36 -42.74 -17.07
CA GLY A 13 -8.45 -43.01 -16.15
C GLY A 13 -9.43 -41.86 -15.96
N SER A 14 -9.95 -41.31 -17.06
CA SER A 14 -11.19 -40.54 -17.03
C SER A 14 -12.04 -40.99 -18.20
N ASP A 15 -13.08 -41.78 -17.94
CA ASP A 15 -14.31 -41.69 -18.72
C ASP A 15 -15.53 -42.32 -18.01
N ALA A 16 -16.62 -41.54 -18.08
CA ALA A 16 -18.05 -41.90 -18.12
C ALA A 16 -18.83 -42.41 -16.87
N ALA A 17 -19.92 -41.66 -16.61
CA ALA A 17 -21.08 -41.86 -15.71
C ALA A 17 -22.09 -42.94 -16.24
N PRO A 18 -23.42 -42.96 -15.95
CA PRO A 18 -24.29 -42.63 -14.80
C PRO A 18 -25.31 -43.77 -14.42
N ALA A 19 -26.13 -43.64 -13.36
CA ALA A 19 -27.53 -44.15 -13.16
C ALA A 19 -27.89 -44.21 -11.65
N ALA A 20 -28.85 -43.40 -11.15
CA ALA A 20 -30.29 -43.70 -10.93
C ALA A 20 -30.55 -44.70 -9.77
N ALA A 21 -31.46 -44.51 -8.80
CA ALA A 21 -32.81 -43.95 -8.86
C ALA A 21 -33.44 -43.70 -7.45
N THR A 22 -34.28 -42.65 -7.36
CA THR A 22 -35.62 -42.55 -6.67
C THR A 22 -35.72 -42.76 -5.15
N SER A 23 -36.51 -42.04 -4.34
CA SER A 23 -37.77 -41.27 -4.43
C SER A 23 -37.91 -40.50 -3.09
N ALA A 24 -38.63 -39.38 -2.89
CA ALA A 24 -40.04 -39.16 -3.17
C ALA A 24 -40.40 -37.67 -2.99
N ASP A 25 -41.40 -37.24 -3.75
CA ASP A 25 -42.17 -36.01 -3.62
C ASP A 25 -42.88 -35.87 -2.26
N ASP A 26 -42.98 -34.64 -1.75
CA ASP A 26 -44.17 -34.18 -1.00
C ASP A 26 -44.30 -32.64 -1.13
N GLU A 27 -45.24 -32.20 -1.99
CA GLU A 27 -45.76 -30.84 -2.02
C GLU A 27 -46.87 -30.70 -0.97
N GLY A 28 -46.79 -29.72 -0.05
CA GLY A 28 -47.91 -29.50 0.88
C GLY A 28 -47.79 -28.39 1.93
N LYS A 29 -47.94 -27.13 1.50
CA LYS A 29 -48.83 -26.11 2.12
C LYS A 29 -48.51 -25.53 3.53
N VAL A 30 -48.12 -24.24 3.50
CA VAL A 30 -48.56 -23.10 4.35
C VAL A 30 -48.51 -23.26 5.88
N GLY A 31 -47.69 -22.42 6.54
CA GLY A 31 -47.87 -22.16 7.96
C GLY A 31 -46.87 -21.20 8.59
N GLY A 32 -47.27 -19.93 8.73
CA GLY A 32 -47.06 -19.19 9.98
C GLY A 32 -45.65 -18.68 10.26
N GLY A 33 -45.47 -17.36 10.10
CA GLY A 33 -44.27 -16.69 10.56
C GLY A 33 -43.99 -16.90 12.04
N ARG A 34 -42.70 -16.98 12.36
CA ARG A 34 -42.08 -16.61 13.64
C ARG A 34 -40.61 -16.27 13.38
N PHE A 35 -40.41 -15.13 12.72
CA PHE A 35 -39.12 -14.46 12.70
C PHE A 35 -38.92 -13.82 14.07
N MET A 36 -38.30 -14.55 15.01
CA MET A 36 -37.81 -14.01 16.27
C MET A 36 -36.33 -14.35 16.42
N GLY A 37 -35.51 -13.59 15.69
CA GLY A 37 -34.09 -13.40 15.92
C GLY A 37 -33.79 -11.90 16.08
N LYS A 38 -34.40 -11.26 17.09
CA LYS A 38 -33.84 -10.06 17.74
C LYS A 38 -32.59 -10.55 18.51
N ASP A 39 -31.44 -9.89 18.61
CA ASP A 39 -31.16 -8.46 18.53
C ASP A 39 -29.62 -8.24 18.46
N GLU A 40 -28.89 -8.83 17.49
CA GLU A 40 -27.45 -8.55 17.35
C GLU A 40 -27.15 -7.45 16.32
N SER A 41 -28.10 -7.16 15.44
CA SER A 41 -27.92 -6.17 14.36
C SER A 41 -28.17 -4.71 14.79
N GLN A 42 -28.58 -4.47 16.05
CA GLN A 42 -28.65 -3.11 16.62
C GLN A 42 -27.40 -2.71 17.42
N ALA A 43 -26.55 -3.66 17.82
CA ALA A 43 -25.29 -3.38 18.50
C ALA A 43 -24.22 -2.84 17.54
N MET A 44 -24.19 -3.29 16.28
CA MET A 44 -23.28 -2.73 15.26
C MET A 44 -23.72 -1.34 14.76
N ARG A 45 -25.02 -1.03 14.72
CA ARG A 45 -25.51 0.27 14.24
C ARG A 45 -25.45 1.41 15.27
N ARG A 46 -25.02 1.14 16.51
CA ARG A 46 -24.77 2.17 17.53
C ARG A 46 -23.28 2.42 17.81
N ALA A 47 -22.38 1.53 17.39
CA ALA A 47 -20.94 1.78 17.43
C ALA A 47 -20.44 2.60 16.22
N GLU A 48 -21.24 2.71 15.16
CA GLU A 48 -20.98 3.55 13.97
C GLU A 48 -21.47 5.01 14.14
N ARG A 49 -21.64 5.44 15.40
CA ARG A 49 -21.97 6.82 15.78
C ARG A 49 -21.02 7.39 16.84
N ALA A 50 -19.86 6.77 17.02
CA ALA A 50 -18.69 7.52 17.46
C ALA A 50 -18.17 8.23 16.21
N ALA A 51 -18.40 9.54 16.14
CA ALA A 51 -17.94 10.38 15.06
C ALA A 51 -16.49 9.99 14.70
N PRO A 52 -16.15 9.73 13.42
CA PRO A 52 -14.78 9.96 13.04
C PRO A 52 -14.58 11.45 13.30
N GLU A 53 -13.85 11.77 14.38
CA GLU A 53 -13.24 13.08 14.53
C GLU A 53 -12.71 13.41 13.15
N LYS A 54 -13.29 14.42 12.50
CA LYS A 54 -12.78 14.91 11.22
C LYS A 54 -11.29 15.07 11.48
N PRO A 55 -10.41 14.28 10.83
CA PRO A 55 -8.99 14.40 11.10
C PRO A 55 -8.70 15.85 10.82
N VAL A 56 -8.34 16.59 11.87
CA VAL A 56 -7.88 17.96 11.73
C VAL A 56 -6.71 17.80 10.76
N GLU A 57 -6.91 18.23 9.52
CA GLU A 57 -5.95 18.04 8.44
C GLU A 57 -4.73 18.86 8.81
N LYS A 58 -3.85 18.24 9.60
CA LYS A 58 -2.53 18.75 9.90
C LYS A 58 -1.77 18.60 8.60
N GLY A 59 -1.78 19.66 7.80
CA GLY A 59 -0.87 19.77 6.66
C GLY A 59 0.57 19.56 7.13
N LEU A 60 1.42 19.10 6.21
CA LEU A 60 2.86 19.01 6.49
C LEU A 60 3.42 20.44 6.48
N SER A 61 3.43 21.08 7.65
CA SER A 61 3.88 22.46 7.82
C SER A 61 5.23 22.49 8.51
N GLY A 62 6.23 23.03 7.80
CA GLY A 62 7.55 23.36 8.32
C GLY A 62 8.71 22.55 7.74
N PRO A 63 9.94 23.09 7.80
CA PRO A 63 11.14 22.36 7.40
C PRO A 63 11.39 21.18 8.36
N GLY A 64 11.72 20.03 7.80
CA GLY A 64 11.99 18.84 8.58
C GLY A 64 12.28 17.61 7.73
N GLU A 65 12.79 16.57 8.38
CA GLU A 65 12.99 15.27 7.76
C GLU A 65 11.87 14.32 8.20
N VAL A 66 11.22 13.70 7.22
CA VAL A 66 10.17 12.71 7.47
C VAL A 66 10.47 11.41 6.75
N TRP A 67 10.09 10.30 7.38
CA TRP A 67 10.10 8.99 6.75
C TRP A 67 8.70 8.65 6.28
N VAL A 68 8.61 8.16 5.05
CA VAL A 68 7.35 7.71 4.46
C VAL A 68 7.50 6.26 4.03
N PHE A 69 6.60 5.41 4.51
CA PHE A 69 6.51 4.01 4.14
C PHE A 69 5.46 3.83 3.04
N VAL A 70 5.80 3.08 2.00
CA VAL A 70 4.85 2.70 0.94
C VAL A 70 4.29 1.33 1.27
N CYS A 71 2.97 1.26 1.49
CA CYS A 71 2.29 0.00 1.72
C CYS A 71 2.36 -0.90 0.47
N PRO A 72 2.92 -2.13 0.56
CA PRO A 72 3.08 -3.00 -0.61
C PRO A 72 1.78 -3.35 -1.32
N ASN A 73 0.68 -3.50 -0.58
CA ASN A 73 -0.59 -3.98 -1.13
C ASN A 73 -1.50 -2.85 -1.63
N THR A 74 -1.49 -1.70 -0.94
CA THR A 74 -2.43 -0.60 -1.21
C THR A 74 -1.78 0.59 -1.89
N GLN A 75 -0.44 0.59 -2.01
CA GLN A 75 0.37 1.72 -2.48
C GLN A 75 0.09 3.05 -1.76
N ARG A 76 -0.52 2.98 -0.58
CA ARG A 76 -0.75 4.15 0.28
C ARG A 76 0.54 4.53 0.96
N LEU A 77 0.71 5.83 1.18
CA LEU A 77 1.83 6.40 1.88
C LEU A 77 1.49 6.56 3.36
N ILE A 78 2.39 6.12 4.23
CA ILE A 78 2.26 6.22 5.69
C ILE A 78 3.44 7.02 6.20
N LEU A 79 3.18 8.10 6.93
CA LEU A 79 4.19 8.82 7.69
C LEU A 79 4.63 7.96 8.88
N VAL A 80 5.92 7.67 8.94
CA VAL A 80 6.51 6.80 9.96
C VAL A 80 7.61 7.54 10.73
N PRO A 81 7.80 7.26 12.02
CA PRO A 81 8.78 7.99 12.83
C PRO A 81 10.22 7.60 12.51
N ARG A 82 10.44 6.39 11.97
CA ARG A 82 11.78 5.85 11.69
C ARG A 82 11.76 4.80 10.59
N LEU A 83 12.92 4.57 9.98
CA LEU A 83 13.15 3.45 9.06
C LEU A 83 12.83 2.10 9.75
N GLY A 84 12.12 1.22 9.04
CA GLY A 84 11.72 -0.10 9.55
C GLY A 84 10.42 -0.11 10.36
N ALA A 85 9.77 1.04 10.57
CA ALA A 85 8.39 1.07 11.04
C ALA A 85 7.43 0.97 9.84
N ALA A 86 6.41 0.10 9.94
CA ALA A 86 5.33 -0.02 8.94
C ALA A 86 3.97 0.51 9.44
N GLN A 87 3.92 1.01 10.68
CA GLN A 87 2.74 1.60 11.30
C GLN A 87 3.02 3.08 11.60
N GLY A 88 2.01 3.90 11.36
CA GLY A 88 2.10 5.35 11.50
C GLY A 88 0.83 6.01 10.98
N GLU A 89 0.94 7.29 10.64
CA GLU A 89 -0.19 8.07 10.16
C GLU A 89 -0.34 7.92 8.64
N VAL A 90 -1.52 7.51 8.18
CA VAL A 90 -1.78 7.42 6.73
C VAL A 90 -1.87 8.84 6.18
N LEU A 91 -1.08 9.14 5.14
CA LEU A 91 -1.09 10.46 4.51
C LEU A 91 -2.46 10.74 3.88
N THR A 92 -3.05 11.86 4.27
CA THR A 92 -4.28 12.38 3.65
C THR A 92 -3.95 12.98 2.28
N GLN A 93 -4.98 13.24 1.46
CA GLN A 93 -4.78 13.87 0.14
C GLN A 93 -4.10 15.24 0.26
N HIS A 94 -4.49 16.05 1.26
CA HIS A 94 -3.87 17.35 1.52
C HIS A 94 -2.37 17.21 1.84
N MET A 95 -2.02 16.31 2.75
CA MET A 95 -0.62 16.08 3.10
C MET A 95 0.19 15.52 1.92
N LEU A 96 -0.43 14.72 1.06
CA LEU A 96 0.21 14.20 -0.15
C LEU A 96 0.49 15.33 -1.14
N SER A 97 -0.46 16.24 -1.36
CA SER A 97 -0.25 17.45 -2.16
C SER A 97 0.83 18.36 -1.58
N ASP A 98 0.87 18.53 -0.26
CA ASP A 98 1.95 19.26 0.41
C ASP A 98 3.30 18.60 0.16
N LEU A 99 3.38 17.28 0.32
CA LEU A 99 4.59 16.51 0.10
C LEU A 99 5.07 16.58 -1.35
N GLN A 100 4.17 16.57 -2.33
CA GLN A 100 4.53 16.75 -3.74
C GLN A 100 5.06 18.17 -4.03
N ARG A 101 4.54 19.18 -3.33
CA ARG A 101 4.95 20.57 -3.50
C ARG A 101 6.30 20.86 -2.83
N ILE A 102 6.45 20.48 -1.57
CA ILE A 102 7.60 20.88 -0.73
C ILE A 102 8.60 19.76 -0.51
N GLY A 103 8.21 18.50 -0.71
CA GLY A 103 9.02 17.34 -0.40
C GLY A 103 10.09 17.07 -1.44
N LEU A 104 11.32 16.88 -0.94
CA LEU A 104 12.47 16.45 -1.72
C LEU A 104 12.99 15.12 -1.15
N CYS A 105 12.96 14.07 -1.96
CA CYS A 105 13.41 12.75 -1.56
C CYS A 105 14.94 12.64 -1.65
N GLU A 106 15.58 12.30 -0.53
CA GLU A 106 17.03 12.21 -0.41
C GLU A 106 17.54 10.77 -0.28
N GLU A 107 16.77 9.92 0.38
CA GLU A 107 17.12 8.52 0.59
C GLU A 107 15.92 7.63 0.27
N VAL A 108 16.17 6.51 -0.40
CA VAL A 108 15.20 5.42 -0.54
C VAL A 108 15.81 4.17 0.05
N SER A 109 15.04 3.54 0.93
CA SER A 109 15.41 2.29 1.58
C SER A 109 14.43 1.20 1.22
N TYR A 110 14.93 0.03 0.82
CA TYR A 110 14.13 -1.15 0.53
C TYR A 110 14.52 -2.29 1.46
N HIS A 111 13.55 -2.83 2.21
CA HIS A 111 13.77 -3.99 3.06
C HIS A 111 13.07 -5.22 2.48
N ALA A 112 13.87 -6.25 2.16
CA ALA A 112 13.39 -7.54 1.68
C ALA A 112 13.48 -8.61 2.77
N GLY A 113 12.50 -9.49 2.84
CA GLY A 113 12.59 -10.67 3.70
C GLY A 113 13.64 -11.66 3.20
N TYR A 114 14.29 -12.38 4.13
CA TYR A 114 15.20 -13.49 3.77
C TYR A 114 14.54 -14.58 2.92
N ASP A 115 13.23 -14.73 2.95
CA ASP A 115 12.44 -15.62 2.10
C ASP A 115 12.26 -15.10 0.66
N GLN A 116 12.52 -13.81 0.42
CA GLN A 116 12.23 -13.10 -0.83
C GLN A 116 13.45 -12.36 -1.41
N TYR A 117 14.66 -12.59 -0.89
CA TYR A 117 15.88 -11.93 -1.37
C TYR A 117 16.14 -12.14 -2.88
N TRP A 118 15.70 -13.27 -3.42
CA TRP A 118 15.82 -13.60 -4.83
C TRP A 118 14.82 -12.84 -5.72
N LYS A 119 13.81 -12.19 -5.13
CA LYS A 119 12.83 -11.30 -5.80
C LYS A 119 13.16 -9.82 -5.60
N MET A 120 14.38 -9.46 -5.20
CA MET A 120 14.71 -8.06 -4.99
C MET A 120 14.53 -7.26 -6.29
N PRO A 121 13.80 -6.14 -6.27
CA PRO A 121 13.71 -5.24 -7.41
C PRO A 121 15.09 -4.70 -7.78
N THR A 122 15.26 -4.31 -9.05
CA THR A 122 16.47 -3.64 -9.49
C THR A 122 16.63 -2.29 -8.80
N GLN A 123 17.87 -1.79 -8.68
CA GLN A 123 18.13 -0.48 -8.07
C GLN A 123 17.35 0.64 -8.76
N GLU A 124 17.23 0.60 -10.09
CA GLU A 124 16.43 1.54 -10.86
C GLU A 124 14.94 1.51 -10.48
N ALA A 125 14.38 0.32 -10.26
CA ALA A 125 12.99 0.17 -9.84
C ALA A 125 12.77 0.76 -8.45
N ILE A 126 13.72 0.56 -7.53
CA ILE A 126 13.68 1.14 -6.18
C ILE A 126 13.75 2.67 -6.25
N LEU A 127 14.67 3.22 -7.04
CA LEU A 127 14.84 4.68 -7.20
C LEU A 127 13.66 5.36 -7.91
N ARG A 128 12.87 4.62 -8.69
CA ARG A 128 11.65 5.14 -9.32
C ARG A 128 10.46 5.23 -8.35
N MET A 129 10.53 4.63 -7.17
CA MET A 129 9.38 4.63 -6.25
C MET A 129 8.88 6.04 -5.85
N PRO A 130 9.75 7.02 -5.53
CA PRO A 130 9.27 8.37 -5.19
C PRO A 130 8.61 9.08 -6.37
N THR A 131 9.12 8.88 -7.60
CA THR A 131 8.57 9.53 -8.79
C THR A 131 7.19 8.97 -9.17
N LEU A 132 6.89 7.72 -8.84
CA LEU A 132 5.54 7.14 -8.97
C LEU A 132 4.50 7.86 -8.09
N HIS A 133 4.94 8.49 -7.00
CA HIS A 133 4.10 9.26 -6.09
C HIS A 133 4.21 10.78 -6.33
N SER A 134 4.84 11.18 -7.44
CA SER A 134 5.11 12.57 -7.82
C SER A 134 5.91 13.35 -6.78
N VAL A 135 6.75 12.66 -6.01
CA VAL A 135 7.70 13.29 -5.09
C VAL A 135 8.96 13.66 -5.87
N GLU A 136 9.40 14.91 -5.73
CA GLU A 136 10.64 15.36 -6.35
C GLU A 136 11.83 14.60 -5.74
N VAL A 137 12.76 14.15 -6.59
CA VAL A 137 13.94 13.39 -6.17
C VAL A 137 15.20 14.20 -6.41
N LEU A 138 16.16 14.11 -5.48
CA LEU A 138 17.50 14.62 -5.75
C LEU A 138 18.11 13.93 -6.99
N PRO A 139 19.05 14.59 -7.70
CA PRO A 139 19.80 13.94 -8.77
C PRO A 139 20.36 12.60 -8.29
N MET A 140 20.25 11.53 -9.10
CA MET A 140 20.61 10.17 -8.67
C MET A 140 22.04 10.03 -8.10
N LYS A 141 22.96 10.93 -8.45
CA LYS A 141 24.32 10.98 -7.89
C LYS A 141 24.38 11.38 -6.40
N GLN A 142 23.37 12.08 -5.91
CA GLN A 142 23.27 12.58 -4.53
C GLN A 142 22.27 11.79 -3.69
N MET A 143 21.40 11.01 -4.34
CA MET A 143 20.38 10.22 -3.69
C MET A 143 20.97 8.93 -3.10
N LYS A 144 20.66 8.66 -1.83
CA LYS A 144 21.13 7.46 -1.15
C LYS A 144 20.15 6.30 -1.37
N LEU A 145 20.68 5.15 -1.78
CA LEU A 145 19.90 3.91 -1.90
C LEU A 145 20.41 2.89 -0.90
N THR A 146 19.51 2.43 -0.02
CA THR A 146 19.82 1.41 0.99
C THR A 146 18.97 0.18 0.76
N THR A 147 19.58 -1.00 0.59
CA THR A 147 18.86 -2.28 0.50
C THR A 147 19.26 -3.17 1.66
N GLN A 148 18.28 -3.66 2.43
CA GLN A 148 18.54 -4.50 3.60
C GLN A 148 17.73 -5.78 3.58
N LEU A 149 18.35 -6.88 4.01
CA LEU A 149 17.65 -8.13 4.30
C LEU A 149 17.20 -8.13 5.75
N VAL A 150 15.90 -8.35 5.96
CA VAL A 150 15.25 -8.30 7.27
C VAL A 150 14.73 -9.66 7.71
N LYS A 151 14.78 -9.90 9.02
CA LYS A 151 14.37 -11.17 9.62
C LYS A 151 12.84 -11.33 9.61
N PRO A 152 12.32 -12.56 9.80
CA PRO A 152 10.88 -12.75 10.03
C PRO A 152 10.38 -11.89 11.19
N GLY A 153 9.28 -11.18 11.00
CA GLY A 153 8.69 -10.27 11.99
C GLY A 153 9.10 -8.80 11.87
N GLU A 154 10.14 -8.49 11.09
CA GLU A 154 10.50 -7.10 10.76
C GLU A 154 9.67 -6.58 9.58
N ALA A 155 9.45 -5.27 9.54
CA ALA A 155 8.72 -4.64 8.45
C ALA A 155 9.49 -4.77 7.13
N ARG A 156 8.73 -5.04 6.06
CA ARG A 156 9.23 -5.21 4.68
C ARG A 156 8.57 -4.21 3.76
N GLY A 157 9.28 -3.77 2.74
CA GLY A 157 8.75 -2.84 1.73
C GLY A 157 9.69 -1.66 1.47
N PHE A 158 9.09 -0.52 1.13
CA PHE A 158 9.81 0.67 0.69
C PHE A 158 9.63 1.81 1.68
N TRP A 159 10.73 2.46 2.00
CA TRP A 159 10.77 3.70 2.76
C TRP A 159 11.45 4.77 1.92
N MET A 160 10.94 5.99 2.02
CA MET A 160 11.57 7.16 1.44
C MET A 160 11.79 8.18 2.55
N ARG A 161 12.99 8.74 2.62
CA ARG A 161 13.32 9.89 3.44
C ARG A 161 13.06 11.14 2.60
N VAL A 162 12.16 11.98 3.08
CA VAL A 162 11.76 13.21 2.42
C VAL A 162 12.15 14.37 3.31
N ARG A 163 12.96 15.28 2.78
CA ARG A 163 13.21 16.58 3.38
C ARG A 163 12.12 17.54 2.91
N LEU A 164 11.41 18.14 3.84
CA LEU A 164 10.45 19.20 3.57
C LEU A 164 11.23 20.51 3.38
N ARG A 165 11.13 21.09 2.19
CA ARG A 165 11.76 22.37 1.84
C ARG A 165 11.10 23.52 2.58
N GLU A 166 11.90 24.52 2.92
CA GLU A 166 11.38 25.80 3.41
C GLU A 166 10.64 26.54 2.29
N GLU A 167 9.71 27.41 2.67
CA GLU A 167 8.94 28.22 1.70
C GLU A 167 9.84 29.17 0.88
N SER A 168 11.02 29.49 1.40
CA SER A 168 12.10 30.25 0.73
C SER A 168 12.82 29.47 -0.38
N GLU A 169 12.83 28.13 -0.32
CA GLU A 169 13.47 27.24 -1.31
C GLU A 169 12.51 26.82 -2.43
N LEU A 170 11.22 27.12 -2.29
CA LEU A 170 10.24 26.82 -3.32
C LEU A 170 10.42 27.78 -4.50
N PRO A 171 10.22 27.29 -5.74
CA PRO A 171 10.21 28.17 -6.91
C PRO A 171 9.09 29.20 -6.72
N GLN A 172 9.47 30.46 -6.50
CA GLN A 172 8.51 31.56 -6.44
C GLN A 172 7.85 31.68 -7.82
N PRO A 173 6.51 31.81 -7.89
CA PRO A 173 5.86 32.14 -9.15
C PRO A 173 6.29 33.55 -9.54
N ASP A 174 7.24 33.61 -10.49
CA ASP A 174 7.69 34.74 -11.28
C ASP A 174 7.52 36.15 -10.67
N SER A 175 8.66 36.72 -10.25
CA SER A 175 8.93 38.14 -10.37
C SER A 175 9.04 38.57 -11.85
N ALA A 176 8.01 38.27 -12.64
CA ALA A 176 7.78 38.87 -13.95
C ALA A 176 7.06 40.21 -13.75
N GLN A 177 7.72 41.16 -13.08
CA GLN A 177 7.32 42.56 -13.10
C GLN A 177 8.19 43.33 -14.10
N ASP A 178 7.52 43.72 -15.18
CA ASP A 178 7.72 44.97 -15.91
C ASP A 178 9.16 45.45 -16.16
N SER A 179 9.78 44.88 -17.20
CA SER A 179 10.89 45.53 -17.92
C SER A 179 10.45 45.95 -19.33
N ARG A 180 9.25 46.54 -19.45
CA ARG A 180 8.82 47.28 -20.64
C ARG A 180 8.36 48.67 -20.20
N VAL A 181 9.32 49.49 -19.79
CA VAL A 181 9.14 50.95 -19.84
C VAL A 181 9.56 51.36 -21.24
N GLY A 182 8.58 51.84 -22.02
CA GLY A 182 8.77 52.45 -23.33
C GLY A 182 9.18 53.91 -23.24
#